data_AF-A0A7C6DKJ2-F1
#
_entry.id   AF-A0A7C6DKJ2-F1
#
_cell.length_a   1.000
_cell.length_b   1.000
_cell.length_c   1.000
_cell.angle_alpha   90.00
_cell.angle_beta   90.00
_cell.angle_gamma   90.00
#
_symmetry.space_group_name_H-M   'P 1'
#
loop_
_entity.id
_entity.type
_entity.pdbx_description
1 polymer ?
#
loop_
_entity_poly.entity_id
_entity_poly.type
_entity_poly.pdbx_seq_one_letter_code
_entity_poly.pdbx_strand_id
1 'polypeptide(L)' 'MEHDSTAEANLSGNQPGAPLITLTELAAEMAKAALEREGRKEHGLRVGVVGGGCSGFQYNLGFDHAPRPD' A
#
# COMPACT_ATOMS: atom_id res chain seq x y z
N MET A 1 -22.63 7.83 26.76
CA MET A 1 -22.30 6.50 26.23
C MET A 1 -23.04 6.45 24.91
N GLU A 2 -22.44 6.66 23.74
CA GLU A 2 -21.04 6.54 23.31
C GLU A 2 -20.68 7.71 22.39
N HIS A 3 -19.51 8.33 22.58
CA HIS A 3 -18.94 9.23 21.58
C HIS A 3 -18.12 8.36 20.63
N ASP A 4 -18.67 8.14 19.43
CA ASP A 4 -17.97 7.58 18.28
C ASP A 4 -16.68 8.37 18.05
N SER A 5 -15.57 7.76 18.45
CA SER A 5 -14.24 8.34 18.31
C SER A 5 -13.83 8.16 16.87
N THR A 6 -14.03 9.21 16.09
CA THR A 6 -13.52 9.37 14.74
C THR A 6 -12.02 9.02 14.77
N ALA A 7 -11.61 8.04 13.99
CA ALA A 7 -10.22 7.62 13.90
C ALA A 7 -9.38 8.75 13.29
N GLU A 8 -8.84 9.60 14.16
CA GLU A 8 -7.88 10.63 13.79
C GLU A 8 -6.54 9.94 13.52
N ALA A 9 -6.30 9.60 12.25
CA ALA A 9 -5.00 9.19 11.76
C ALA A 9 -4.01 10.33 12.02
N ASN A 10 -3.33 10.27 13.16
CA ASN A 10 -2.26 11.17 13.55
C ASN A 10 -1.07 10.91 12.63
N LEU A 11 -1.03 11.60 11.49
CA LEU A 11 0.11 11.64 10.56
C LEU A 11 1.22 12.51 11.14
N SER A 12 1.80 12.09 12.28
CA SER A 12 3.08 12.63 12.76
C SER A 12 4.21 11.98 11.96
N GLY A 13 4.37 12.43 10.72
CA GLY A 13 5.26 11.84 9.72
C GLY A 13 6.74 12.14 9.96
N ASN A 14 7.33 11.62 11.05
CA ASN A 14 8.78 11.39 11.15
C ASN A 14 9.22 10.43 12.29
N GLN A 15 8.39 9.46 12.70
CA GLN A 15 8.83 8.47 13.68
C GLN A 15 9.72 7.40 13.00
N PRO A 16 10.97 7.19 13.43
CA PRO A 16 11.79 6.09 12.93
C PRO A 16 11.10 4.77 13.25
N GLY A 17 10.71 4.02 12.22
CA GLY A 17 9.94 2.77 12.32
C GLY A 17 8.46 2.87 11.90
N ALA A 18 7.95 4.05 11.56
CA ALA A 18 6.64 4.18 10.94
C ALA A 18 6.67 3.69 9.47
N PRO A 19 5.62 3.00 9.00
CA PRO A 19 5.56 2.53 7.62
C PRO A 19 5.53 3.72 6.65
N LEU A 20 6.39 3.68 5.63
CA LEU A 20 6.47 4.70 4.55
C LEU A 20 5.20 4.75 3.69
N ILE A 21 4.44 3.65 3.65
CA ILE A 21 3.21 3.49 2.87
C ILE A 21 2.20 2.75 3.74
N THR A 22 0.96 3.24 3.78
CA THR A 22 -0.15 2.61 4.49
C THR A 22 -1.23 2.22 3.49
N LEU A 23 -1.81 1.02 3.64
CA LEU A 23 -3.01 0.61 2.92
C LEU A 23 -4.23 0.82 3.81
N THR A 24 -5.34 1.26 3.22
CA THR A 24 -6.64 1.15 3.87
C THR A 24 -7.05 -0.31 4.00
N GLU A 25 -7.92 -0.62 4.95
CA GLU A 25 -8.44 -1.99 5.14
C GLU A 25 -9.08 -2.52 3.85
N LEU A 26 -9.91 -1.70 3.19
CA LEU A 26 -10.51 -2.07 1.90
C LEU A 26 -9.45 -2.36 0.82
N ALA A 27 -8.38 -1.56 0.73
CA ALA A 27 -7.33 -1.80 -0.26
C ALA A 27 -6.58 -3.12 -0.01
N ALA A 28 -6.34 -3.46 1.27
CA ALA A 28 -5.71 -4.73 1.64
C ALA A 28 -6.59 -5.94 1.25
N GLU A 29 -7.91 -5.86 1.50
CA GLU A 29 -8.85 -6.91 1.11
C GLU A 29 -8.93 -7.07 -0.42
N MET A 30 -8.98 -5.96 -1.16
CA MET A 30 -8.99 -5.99 -2.62
C MET A 30 -7.70 -6.58 -3.21
N ALA A 31 -6.54 -6.28 -2.62
CA ALA A 31 -5.27 -6.86 -3.04
C ALA A 31 -5.23 -8.37 -2.83
N LYS A 32 -5.69 -8.86 -1.67
CA LYS A 32 -5.80 -10.31 -1.38
C LYS A 32 -6.75 -10.99 -2.36
N ALA A 33 -7.93 -10.42 -2.58
CA ALA A 33 -8.92 -10.97 -3.50
C ALA A 33 -8.38 -11.03 -4.94
N ALA A 34 -7.61 -10.04 -5.38
CA ALA A 34 -6.95 -10.06 -6.69
C ALA A 34 -5.93 -11.22 -6.80
N LEU A 35 -5.07 -11.39 -5.79
CA LEU A 35 -4.10 -12.49 -5.74
C LEU A 35 -4.77 -13.87 -5.77
N GLU A 36 -5.88 -14.05 -5.05
CA GLU A 36 -6.64 -15.29 -5.04
C GLU A 36 -7.28 -15.59 -6.41
N ARG A 37 -7.85 -14.58 -7.07
CA ARG A 37 -8.43 -14.70 -8.41
C ARG A 37 -7.40 -15.08 -9.47
N GLU A 38 -6.17 -14.62 -9.33
CA GLU A 38 -5.06 -14.92 -10.25
C GLU A 38 -4.31 -16.22 -9.88
N GLY A 39 -4.63 -16.85 -8.74
CA GLY A 39 -3.92 -18.04 -8.25
C GLY A 39 -2.50 -17.75 -7.74
N ARG A 40 -2.19 -16.50 -7.41
CA ARG A 40 -0.84 -16.01 -7.07
C ARG A 40 -0.64 -15.84 -5.56
N LYS A 41 -0.99 -16.84 -4.77
CA LYS A 41 -0.99 -16.75 -3.29
C LYS A 41 0.38 -16.44 -2.66
N GLU A 42 1.46 -16.71 -3.39
CA GLU A 42 2.83 -16.48 -2.94
C GLU A 42 3.38 -15.10 -3.35
N HIS A 43 2.60 -14.30 -4.09
CA HIS A 43 3.03 -12.97 -4.53
C HIS A 43 2.62 -11.89 -3.52
N GLY A 44 3.41 -10.81 -3.47
CA GLY A 44 3.12 -9.60 -2.70
C GLY A 44 2.77 -8.42 -3.59
N LEU A 45 2.09 -7.41 -3.02
CA LEU A 45 1.85 -6.12 -3.67
C LEU A 45 3.17 -5.34 -3.77
N ARG A 46 3.47 -4.86 -4.96
CA ARG A 46 4.63 -4.03 -5.27
C ARG A 46 4.20 -2.65 -5.71
N VAL A 47 4.85 -1.64 -5.12
CA VAL A 47 4.69 -0.24 -5.48
C VAL A 47 5.94 0.22 -6.23
N GLY A 48 5.77 0.71 -7.45
CA GLY A 48 6.83 1.32 -8.25
C GLY A 48 6.58 2.81 -8.45
N VAL A 49 7.64 3.60 -8.50
CA VAL A 49 7.57 5.02 -8.87
C VAL A 49 7.96 5.16 -10.34
N VAL A 50 7.12 5.83 -11.11
CA VAL A 50 7.32 6.15 -12.52
C VAL A 50 7.48 7.67 -12.63
N GLY A 51 8.53 8.13 -13.32
CA GLY A 51 8.73 9.54 -13.58
C GLY A 51 7.61 10.10 -14.48
N GLY A 52 6.96 11.20 -14.06
CA GLY A 52 5.83 11.80 -14.77
C GLY A 52 6.06 13.25 -15.21
N GLY A 53 7.30 13.61 -15.54
CA GLY A 53 7.63 14.94 -16.11
C GLY A 53 7.15 16.11 -15.24
N CYS A 54 6.66 17.19 -15.87
CA CYS A 54 6.12 18.36 -15.15
C CYS A 54 4.88 18.08 -14.29
N SER A 55 4.24 16.92 -14.45
CA SER A 55 3.03 16.52 -13.73
C SER A 55 3.31 15.76 -12.44
N GLY A 56 4.59 15.51 -12.10
CA GLY A 56 5.01 14.87 -10.86
C GLY A 56 5.30 13.37 -10.98
N PHE A 57 5.23 12.65 -9.87
CA PHE A 57 5.45 11.20 -9.85
C PHE A 57 4.15 10.44 -10.08
N GLN A 58 4.23 9.38 -10.87
CA GLN A 58 3.16 8.39 -11.01
C GLN A 58 3.54 7.13 -10.24
N TYR A 59 2.57 6.47 -9.63
CA TYR A 59 2.79 5.23 -8.90
C TYR A 59 2.14 4.08 -9.65
N ASN A 60 2.88 2.98 -9.80
CA ASN A 60 2.39 1.76 -10.40
C ASN A 60 2.27 0.66 -9.35
N LEU A 61 1.13 -0.04 -9.35
CA LEU A 61 0.87 -1.18 -8.49
C LEU A 61 0.95 -2.47 -9.32
N GLY A 62 1.59 -3.50 -8.77
CA GLY A 62 1.67 -4.81 -9.40
C GLY A 62 1.90 -5.91 -8.38
N PHE A 63 1.93 -7.16 -8.82
CA PHE A 63 2.22 -8.31 -7.97
C PHE A 63 3.55 -8.95 -8.36
N ASP A 64 4.40 -9.24 -7.36
CA ASP A 64 5.72 -9.83 -7.55
C ASP A 64 5.89 -11.04 -6.61
N HIS A 65 6.60 -12.07 -7.05
CA HIS A 65 6.80 -13.30 -6.26
C HIS A 65 7.87 -13.12 -5.18
N ALA A 66 8.79 -12.17 -5.35
CA ALA A 66 9.86 -11.95 -4.38
C ALA A 66 10.21 -10.46 -4.26
N PRO A 67 10.77 -10.05 -3.12
CA PRO A 67 11.44 -8.75 -3.02
C PRO A 67 12.53 -8.66 -4.09
N ARG A 68 12.62 -7.52 -4.77
CA ARG A 68 13.71 -7.26 -5.69
C ARG A 68 14.97 -6.94 -4.88
N PRO A 69 16.13 -7.54 -5.19
CA PRO A 69 17.38 -7.13 -4.57
C PRO A 69 17.68 -5.67 -4.95
N ASP A 70 18.12 -4.89 -3.96
CA ASP A 70 18.59 -3.51 -4.12
C ASP A 70 19.91 -3.43 -4.90
#